data_AF-A0A5C5AT17-F1
#
_entry.id   AF-A0A5C5AT17-F1
#
_cell.length_a   1.000
_cell.length_b   1.000
_cell.length_c   1.000
_cell.angle_alpha   90.00
_cell.angle_beta   90.00
_cell.angle_gamma   90.00
#
_symmetry.space_group_name_H-M   'P 1'
#
loop_
_entity.id
_entity.type
_entity.pdbx_description
1 polymer ?
#
loop_
_entity_poly.entity_id
_entity_poly.type
_entity_poly.pdbx_seq_one_letter_code
_entity_poly.pdbx_strand_id
1 'polypeptide(L)'
;MNPSSIESTSNKKKIVAFIAGVITTIGTCIGIISYIETKTENNQKQKTSEDIQIFLNNYSKQSLLAFNKNTSSYIEDFIEKDGQYYTGMNNYIHNEFSEGHQYHVVEFQLSAKPEEITSSEYKITTSEEYIFTTGKSKYREKVKNRLYKIKILDNKIQISSMLDKGDTTGPKPIE
;
A
#
# COMPACT_ATOMS: atom_id res chain seq x y z
N MET A 1 72.92 -34.50 -39.18
CA MET A 1 74.07 -33.69 -38.73
C MET A 1 73.73 -33.14 -37.36
N ASN A 2 74.39 -33.68 -36.32
CA ASN A 2 74.54 -33.05 -35.01
C ASN A 2 75.55 -31.89 -35.12
N PRO A 3 75.81 -31.07 -34.10
CA PRO A 3 75.06 -30.80 -32.85
C PRO A 3 74.89 -29.26 -32.68
N SER A 4 74.30 -28.75 -31.60
CA SER A 4 75.10 -28.06 -30.58
C SER A 4 74.20 -27.61 -29.42
N SER A 5 74.35 -28.32 -28.31
CA SER A 5 74.13 -27.85 -26.94
C SER A 5 74.92 -26.58 -26.62
N ILE A 6 74.47 -25.85 -25.57
CA ILE A 6 75.21 -25.08 -24.55
C ILE A 6 74.09 -24.37 -23.75
N GLU A 7 73.69 -24.83 -22.54
CA GLU A 7 74.29 -24.50 -21.22
C GLU A 7 74.61 -22.99 -21.07
N SER A 8 74.47 -22.27 -19.97
CA SER A 8 74.14 -22.53 -18.58
C SER A 8 74.09 -21.14 -17.91
N THR A 9 73.33 -21.07 -16.81
CA THR A 9 73.54 -20.20 -15.63
C THR A 9 73.35 -18.67 -15.69
N SER A 10 72.40 -18.27 -14.82
CA SER A 10 72.65 -17.41 -13.64
C SER A 10 72.94 -15.92 -13.87
N ASN A 11 72.02 -15.05 -13.48
CA ASN A 11 72.06 -14.46 -12.15
C ASN A 11 70.89 -13.48 -11.90
N LYS A 12 70.51 -13.41 -10.62
CA LYS A 12 69.52 -12.52 -10.02
C LYS A 12 69.89 -11.05 -10.20
N LYS A 13 68.91 -10.21 -10.55
CA LYS A 13 68.38 -9.12 -9.70
C LYS A 13 67.45 -8.21 -10.51
N LYS A 14 66.22 -8.10 -9.98
CA LYS A 14 65.30 -6.95 -9.94
C LYS A 14 65.42 -5.91 -11.07
N ILE A 15 64.32 -5.70 -11.78
CA ILE A 15 63.54 -4.44 -11.73
C ILE A 15 62.23 -4.65 -12.51
N VAL A 16 61.16 -4.21 -11.88
CA VAL A 16 59.77 -4.23 -12.34
C VAL A 16 59.59 -3.23 -13.49
N ALA A 17 59.02 -3.66 -14.62
CA ALA A 17 58.32 -2.77 -15.55
C ALA A 17 57.41 -3.54 -16.51
N PHE A 18 56.09 -3.34 -16.30
CA PHE A 18 55.04 -3.20 -17.32
C PHE A 18 55.00 -4.22 -18.48
N ILE A 19 54.21 -5.28 -18.30
CA ILE A 19 53.74 -6.11 -19.42
C ILE A 19 52.39 -5.55 -19.89
N ALA A 20 52.43 -4.95 -21.07
CA ALA A 20 51.30 -4.98 -21.99
C ALA A 20 51.20 -6.40 -22.57
N GLY A 21 50.02 -7.02 -22.49
CA GLY A 21 49.67 -8.14 -23.38
C GLY A 21 48.92 -9.32 -22.76
N VAL A 22 47.61 -9.36 -23.04
CA VAL A 22 46.86 -10.51 -23.58
C VAL A 22 46.67 -11.78 -22.72
N ILE A 23 45.40 -11.94 -22.31
CA ILE A 23 44.53 -13.15 -22.35
C ILE A 23 45.08 -14.46 -21.77
N THR A 24 44.41 -14.95 -20.72
CA THR A 24 43.88 -16.32 -20.47
C THR A 24 43.52 -16.34 -18.98
N THR A 25 42.35 -16.70 -18.47
CA THR A 25 41.59 -17.94 -18.63
C THR A 25 40.24 -17.75 -17.91
N ILE A 26 39.14 -18.14 -18.57
CA ILE A 26 37.94 -18.81 -18.04
C ILE A 26 37.35 -18.33 -16.69
N GLY A 27 36.13 -17.81 -16.78
CA GLY A 27 34.99 -18.37 -16.04
C GLY A 27 34.86 -18.02 -14.56
N THR A 28 34.46 -16.79 -14.27
CA THR A 28 33.45 -16.41 -13.27
C THR A 28 33.38 -14.87 -13.24
N CYS A 29 32.23 -14.31 -12.87
CA CYS A 29 31.95 -12.86 -12.74
C CYS A 29 31.22 -12.15 -13.91
N ILE A 30 30.41 -12.86 -14.72
CA ILE A 30 29.23 -12.21 -15.35
C ILE A 30 28.04 -12.16 -14.35
N GLY A 31 28.12 -12.85 -13.21
CA GLY A 31 27.07 -12.84 -12.17
C GLY A 31 27.06 -11.62 -11.22
N ILE A 32 27.95 -10.63 -11.38
CA ILE A 32 28.03 -9.49 -10.45
C ILE A 32 27.40 -8.21 -11.02
N ILE A 33 27.23 -8.08 -12.33
CA ILE A 33 26.58 -6.87 -12.90
C ILE A 33 25.05 -6.94 -12.78
N SER A 34 24.43 -8.13 -12.79
CA SER A 34 22.98 -8.28 -12.52
C SER A 34 22.59 -8.23 -11.04
N TYR A 35 23.56 -8.16 -10.11
CA TYR A 35 23.29 -8.03 -8.67
C TYR A 35 23.26 -6.57 -8.19
N ILE A 36 23.70 -5.63 -9.04
CA ILE A 36 23.77 -4.19 -8.73
C ILE A 36 22.77 -3.39 -9.59
N GLU A 37 21.91 -4.06 -10.37
CA GLU A 37 20.69 -3.44 -10.89
C GLU A 37 19.66 -3.31 -9.77
N THR A 38 19.81 -2.19 -9.05
CA THR A 38 18.72 -1.48 -8.37
C THR A 38 18.00 -2.27 -7.27
N LYS A 39 18.72 -2.52 -6.18
CA LYS A 39 18.20 -2.11 -4.87
C LYS A 39 18.05 -0.58 -4.88
N THR A 40 17.06 -0.08 -5.61
CA THR A 40 16.40 1.14 -5.17
C THR A 40 15.67 0.69 -3.92
N GLU A 41 16.31 0.83 -2.77
CA GLU A 41 15.63 0.83 -1.48
C GLU A 41 14.64 1.99 -1.51
N ASN A 42 13.48 1.73 -2.12
CA ASN A 42 12.26 2.38 -1.74
C ASN A 42 12.14 2.10 -0.25
N ASN A 43 12.62 3.04 0.57
CA ASN A 43 12.36 3.14 1.99
C ASN A 43 10.87 3.44 2.19
N GLN A 44 9.99 2.64 1.58
CA GLN A 44 8.60 2.56 1.98
C GLN A 44 8.62 1.90 3.35
N LYS A 45 8.51 2.73 4.39
CA LYS A 45 8.23 2.26 5.73
C LYS A 45 6.99 1.36 5.63
N GLN A 46 7.16 0.07 5.91
CA GLN A 46 6.05 -0.88 5.96
C GLN A 46 5.01 -0.35 6.95
N LYS A 47 3.78 -0.14 6.49
CA LYS A 47 2.69 0.34 7.33
C LYS A 47 2.26 -0.77 8.28
N THR A 48 2.06 -0.43 9.54
CA THR A 48 1.57 -1.35 10.56
C THR A 48 0.03 -1.36 10.58
N SER A 49 -0.56 -2.32 11.29
CA SER A 49 -2.00 -2.28 11.60
C SER A 49 -2.41 -0.99 12.33
N GLU A 50 -1.52 -0.41 13.13
CA GLU A 50 -1.76 0.86 13.83
C GLU A 50 -1.82 2.04 12.85
N ASP A 51 -0.92 2.09 11.86
CA ASP A 51 -0.96 3.11 10.82
C ASP A 51 -2.26 3.05 10.01
N ILE A 52 -2.71 1.83 9.69
CA ILE A 52 -3.99 1.62 8.99
C ILE A 52 -5.16 2.02 9.89
N GLN A 53 -5.14 1.70 11.18
CA GLN A 53 -6.19 2.12 12.11
C GLN A 53 -6.27 3.65 12.23
N ILE A 54 -5.14 4.36 12.28
CA ILE A 54 -5.10 5.83 12.27
C ILE A 54 -5.71 6.37 10.97
N PHE A 55 -5.34 5.78 9.83
CA PHE A 55 -5.94 6.11 8.53
C PHE A 55 -7.47 5.94 8.55
N LEU A 56 -7.98 4.81 9.02
CA LEU A 56 -9.41 4.53 9.10
C LEU A 56 -10.15 5.51 10.02
N ASN A 57 -9.56 5.85 11.16
CA ASN A 57 -10.12 6.85 12.08
C ASN A 57 -10.24 8.24 11.46
N ASN A 58 -9.29 8.61 10.59
CA ASN A 58 -9.35 9.88 9.88
C ASN A 58 -10.33 9.82 8.71
N TYR A 59 -10.29 8.73 7.93
CA TYR A 59 -11.21 8.49 6.82
C TYR A 59 -12.66 8.51 7.28
N SER A 60 -12.99 7.84 8.38
CA SER A 60 -14.36 7.76 8.90
C SER A 60 -14.88 9.14 9.30
N LYS A 61 -14.09 9.95 10.01
CA LYS A 61 -14.43 11.34 10.36
C LYS A 61 -14.66 12.21 9.12
N GLN A 62 -13.79 12.11 8.12
CA GLN A 62 -13.92 12.90 6.89
C GLN A 62 -15.10 12.44 6.01
N SER A 63 -15.39 11.14 5.99
CA SER A 63 -16.57 10.59 5.30
C SER A 63 -17.87 11.15 5.88
N LEU A 64 -17.96 11.30 7.21
CA LEU A 64 -19.13 11.93 7.83
C LEU A 64 -19.30 13.39 7.43
N LEU A 65 -18.20 14.14 7.37
CA LEU A 65 -18.26 15.52 6.88
C LEU A 65 -18.73 15.53 5.43
N ALA A 66 -18.26 14.58 4.61
CA ALA A 66 -18.70 14.43 3.24
C ALA A 66 -20.23 14.18 3.14
N PHE A 67 -20.76 13.24 3.91
CA PHE A 67 -22.20 12.97 4.00
C PHE A 67 -22.98 14.21 4.46
N ASN A 68 -22.58 14.82 5.57
CA ASN A 68 -23.32 15.92 6.19
C ASN A 68 -23.22 17.24 5.40
N LYS A 69 -22.23 17.37 4.51
CA LYS A 69 -22.00 18.57 3.68
C LYS A 69 -22.27 18.37 2.19
N ASN A 70 -22.72 17.19 1.78
CA ASN A 70 -23.00 16.85 0.38
C ASN A 70 -21.80 17.13 -0.55
N THR A 71 -20.59 16.73 -0.14
CA THR A 71 -19.38 16.95 -0.95
C THR A 71 -18.33 15.87 -0.72
N SER A 72 -17.83 15.28 -1.81
CA SER A 72 -16.75 14.29 -1.77
C SER A 72 -15.37 14.89 -1.49
N SER A 73 -15.23 16.22 -1.46
CA SER A 73 -13.95 16.91 -1.26
C SER A 73 -13.23 16.51 0.03
N TYR A 74 -13.96 16.10 1.08
CA TYR A 74 -13.37 15.65 2.34
C TYR A 74 -12.68 14.27 2.24
N ILE A 75 -13.07 13.42 1.29
CA ILE A 75 -12.58 12.03 1.17
C ILE A 75 -11.62 11.83 -0.01
N GLU A 76 -11.37 12.88 -0.78
CA GLU A 76 -10.53 12.87 -1.98
C GLU A 76 -9.11 12.37 -1.76
N ASP A 77 -8.54 12.59 -0.57
CA ASP A 77 -7.20 12.11 -0.24
C ASP A 77 -7.17 10.67 0.29
N PHE A 78 -8.32 10.15 0.69
CA PHE A 78 -8.46 8.82 1.30
C PHE A 78 -8.85 7.74 0.30
N ILE A 79 -9.41 8.13 -0.84
CA ILE A 79 -9.91 7.22 -1.86
C ILE A 79 -9.14 7.47 -3.18
N GLU A 80 -8.92 6.42 -3.95
CA GLU A 80 -8.42 6.54 -5.33
C GLU A 80 -9.42 7.27 -6.23
N LYS A 81 -9.16 8.55 -6.55
CA LYS A 81 -10.09 9.47 -7.22
C LYS A 81 -10.61 8.96 -8.57
N ASP A 82 -9.76 8.32 -9.35
CA ASP A 82 -10.10 7.82 -10.69
C ASP A 82 -10.78 6.44 -10.65
N GLY A 83 -11.01 5.89 -9.45
CA GLY A 83 -11.62 4.59 -9.24
C GLY A 83 -13.15 4.62 -9.27
N GLN A 84 -13.76 3.51 -9.69
CA GLN A 84 -15.21 3.29 -9.62
C GLN A 84 -15.77 3.45 -8.21
N TYR A 85 -14.97 3.10 -7.19
CA TYR A 85 -15.36 3.25 -5.80
C TYR A 85 -15.51 4.72 -5.39
N TYR A 86 -14.65 5.63 -5.87
CA TYR A 86 -14.81 7.06 -5.61
C TYR A 86 -16.10 7.62 -6.25
N THR A 87 -16.36 7.23 -7.50
CA THR A 87 -17.60 7.62 -8.20
C THR A 87 -18.84 7.10 -7.45
N GLY A 88 -18.84 5.83 -7.05
CA GLY A 88 -19.92 5.24 -6.25
C GLY A 88 -20.10 5.94 -4.91
N MET A 89 -19.02 6.28 -4.22
CA MET A 89 -19.08 7.01 -2.95
C MET A 89 -19.64 8.42 -3.13
N ASN A 90 -19.26 9.12 -4.20
CA ASN A 90 -19.80 10.45 -4.51
C ASN A 90 -21.33 10.41 -4.70
N ASN A 91 -21.82 9.44 -5.48
CA ASN A 91 -23.25 9.25 -5.70
C ASN A 91 -23.96 8.88 -4.39
N TYR A 92 -23.35 8.01 -3.58
CA TYR A 92 -23.88 7.61 -2.29
C TYR A 92 -23.99 8.80 -1.31
N ILE A 93 -22.94 9.63 -1.20
CA ILE A 93 -22.96 10.86 -0.41
C ILE A 93 -24.13 11.76 -0.81
N HIS A 94 -24.34 11.94 -2.12
CA HIS A 94 -25.42 12.77 -2.62
C HIS A 94 -26.79 12.23 -2.26
N ASN A 95 -26.99 10.92 -2.45
CA ASN A 95 -28.25 10.26 -2.14
C ASN A 95 -28.59 10.37 -0.65
N GLU A 96 -27.66 9.99 0.24
CA GLU A 96 -27.91 10.04 1.69
C GLU A 96 -28.20 11.47 2.17
N PHE A 97 -27.51 12.48 1.61
CA PHE A 97 -27.82 13.88 1.92
C PHE A 97 -29.22 14.28 1.42
N SER A 98 -29.61 13.85 0.21
CA SER A 98 -30.94 14.13 -0.37
C SER A 98 -32.09 13.50 0.42
N GLU A 99 -31.83 12.35 1.07
CA GLU A 99 -32.75 11.69 1.99
C GLU A 99 -32.82 12.37 3.37
N GLY A 100 -32.03 13.45 3.56
CA GLY A 100 -32.01 14.21 4.80
C GLY A 100 -31.27 13.49 5.93
N HIS A 101 -30.40 12.53 5.60
CA HIS A 101 -29.61 11.83 6.60
C HIS A 101 -28.48 12.72 7.13
N GLN A 102 -28.25 12.62 8.45
CA GLN A 102 -27.09 13.23 9.12
C GLN A 102 -26.39 12.17 9.94
N TYR A 103 -25.08 12.04 9.79
CA TYR A 103 -24.30 10.94 10.33
C TYR A 103 -23.32 11.36 11.42
N HIS A 104 -23.10 10.42 12.33
CA HIS A 104 -22.09 10.43 13.37
C HIS A 104 -21.47 9.01 13.47
N VAL A 105 -20.15 8.88 13.31
CA VAL A 105 -19.45 7.60 13.58
C VAL A 105 -19.34 7.41 15.07
N VAL A 106 -19.68 6.20 15.52
CA VAL A 106 -19.36 5.71 16.85
C VAL A 106 -18.06 4.93 16.79
N GLU A 107 -17.90 4.06 15.80
CA GLU A 107 -16.76 3.16 15.69
C GLU A 107 -16.39 2.89 14.23
N PHE A 108 -15.08 2.84 13.94
CA PHE A 108 -14.56 2.37 12.66
C PHE A 108 -13.19 1.73 12.92
N GLN A 109 -13.15 0.40 13.01
CA GLN A 109 -11.95 -0.33 13.43
C GLN A 109 -11.60 -1.47 12.49
N LEU A 110 -10.31 -1.79 12.41
CA LEU A 110 -9.85 -3.07 11.88
C LEU A 110 -10.39 -4.20 12.76
N SER A 111 -11.05 -5.17 12.13
CA SER A 111 -11.54 -6.37 12.82
C SER A 111 -10.59 -7.57 12.67
N ALA A 112 -9.64 -7.50 11.74
CA ALA A 112 -8.64 -8.52 11.50
C ALA A 112 -7.31 -7.90 11.06
N LYS A 113 -6.24 -8.69 11.12
CA LYS A 113 -4.94 -8.30 10.56
C LYS A 113 -5.08 -8.09 9.04
N PRO A 114 -4.51 -7.01 8.47
CA PRO A 114 -4.47 -6.82 7.02
C PRO A 114 -3.85 -8.02 6.31
N GLU A 115 -4.47 -8.45 5.21
CA GLU A 115 -4.00 -9.52 4.35
C GLU A 115 -3.35 -8.93 3.11
N GLU A 116 -2.10 -9.27 2.85
CA GLU A 116 -1.35 -8.79 1.69
C GLU A 116 -1.85 -9.49 0.41
N ILE A 117 -2.17 -8.69 -0.60
CA ILE A 117 -2.51 -9.17 -1.96
C ILE A 117 -1.27 -9.03 -2.85
N THR A 118 -0.63 -7.86 -2.80
CA THR A 118 0.65 -7.56 -3.45
C THR A 118 1.48 -6.69 -2.52
N SER A 119 2.73 -6.38 -2.90
CA SER A 119 3.61 -5.50 -2.12
C SER A 119 3.05 -4.10 -1.84
N SER A 120 2.00 -3.67 -2.55
CA SER A 120 1.35 -2.37 -2.37
C SER A 120 -0.16 -2.45 -2.18
N GLU A 121 -0.77 -3.64 -2.21
CA GLU A 121 -2.22 -3.81 -2.08
C GLU A 121 -2.55 -4.76 -0.92
N TYR A 122 -3.50 -4.36 -0.08
CA TYR A 122 -3.93 -5.13 1.07
C TYR A 122 -5.44 -5.22 1.10
N LYS A 123 -5.94 -6.37 1.56
CA LYS A 123 -7.32 -6.56 1.98
C LYS A 123 -7.41 -6.25 3.47
N ILE A 124 -8.35 -5.40 3.85
CA ILE A 124 -8.64 -5.09 5.25
C ILE A 124 -10.11 -5.41 5.54
N THR A 125 -10.35 -5.89 6.76
CA THR A 125 -11.68 -6.15 7.27
C THR A 125 -11.98 -5.17 8.38
N THR A 126 -13.16 -4.57 8.36
CA THR A 126 -13.58 -3.55 9.32
C THR A 126 -14.81 -3.96 10.10
N SER A 127 -14.95 -3.38 11.30
CA SER A 127 -16.19 -3.32 12.07
C SER A 127 -16.53 -1.85 12.26
N GLU A 128 -17.76 -1.50 11.93
CA GLU A 128 -18.21 -0.12 11.80
C GLU A 128 -19.51 0.07 12.55
N GLU A 129 -19.65 1.23 13.18
CA GLU A 129 -20.87 1.63 13.85
C GLU A 129 -21.15 3.09 13.58
N TYR A 130 -22.37 3.33 13.10
CA TYR A 130 -22.87 4.64 12.73
C TYR A 130 -24.13 4.96 13.53
N ILE A 131 -24.26 6.21 13.93
CA ILE A 131 -25.53 6.81 14.30
C ILE A 131 -25.90 7.76 13.19
N PHE A 132 -27.12 7.67 12.69
CA PHE A 132 -27.63 8.65 11.76
C PHE A 132 -29.03 9.10 12.14
N THR A 133 -29.41 10.29 11.68
CA THR A 133 -30.73 10.87 11.94
C THR A 133 -31.45 11.11 10.62
N THR A 134 -32.74 10.79 10.58
CA THR A 134 -33.65 11.19 9.50
C THR A 134 -34.87 11.87 10.11
N GLY A 135 -35.06 13.15 9.80
CA GLY A 135 -36.03 14.00 10.49
C GLY A 135 -35.78 14.06 12.01
N LYS A 136 -36.74 13.58 12.80
CA LYS A 136 -36.64 13.53 14.28
C LYS A 136 -36.15 12.18 14.81
N SER A 137 -36.02 11.19 13.95
CA SER A 137 -35.69 9.82 14.33
C SER A 137 -34.17 9.61 14.28
N LYS A 138 -33.64 8.91 15.28
CA LYS A 138 -32.23 8.50 15.34
C LYS A 138 -32.13 6.99 15.18
N TYR A 139 -31.11 6.55 14.44
CA TYR A 139 -30.86 5.15 14.15
C TYR A 139 -29.40 4.81 14.44
N ARG A 140 -29.17 3.58 14.89
CA ARG A 140 -27.86 2.95 15.01
C ARG A 140 -27.77 1.84 13.99
N GLU A 141 -26.71 1.84 13.21
CA GLU A 141 -26.38 0.75 12.31
C GLU A 141 -24.99 0.21 12.67
N LYS A 142 -24.88 -1.12 12.72
CA LYS A 142 -23.61 -1.82 12.87
C LYS A 142 -23.36 -2.64 11.62
N VAL A 143 -22.15 -2.53 11.09
CA VAL A 143 -21.67 -3.32 9.96
C VAL A 143 -20.44 -4.07 10.39
N LYS A 144 -20.47 -5.40 10.26
CA LYS A 144 -19.34 -6.27 10.58
C LYS A 144 -18.77 -6.84 9.30
N ASN A 145 -17.49 -7.21 9.34
CA ASN A 145 -16.83 -7.94 8.26
C ASN A 145 -16.87 -7.21 6.91
N ARG A 146 -16.96 -5.87 6.90
CA ARG A 146 -16.88 -5.12 5.65
C ARG A 146 -15.46 -5.21 5.12
N LEU A 147 -15.31 -5.55 3.84
CA LEU A 147 -14.01 -5.79 3.22
C LEU A 147 -13.67 -4.65 2.27
N TYR A 148 -12.47 -4.09 2.45
CA TYR A 148 -11.89 -3.10 1.56
C TYR A 148 -10.59 -3.60 0.96
N LYS A 149 -10.29 -3.10 -0.23
CA LYS A 149 -8.94 -3.12 -0.80
C LYS A 149 -8.30 -1.75 -0.62
N ILE A 150 -7.16 -1.71 0.05
CA ILE A 150 -6.33 -0.51 0.20
C ILE A 150 -5.05 -0.62 -0.60
N LYS A 151 -4.55 0.53 -1.07
CA LYS A 151 -3.24 0.70 -1.68
C LYS A 151 -2.33 1.45 -0.72
N ILE A 152 -1.08 1.03 -0.65
CA ILE A 152 -0.02 1.70 0.11
C ILE A 152 1.09 2.06 -0.87
N LEU A 153 1.10 3.32 -1.29
CA LEU A 153 2.04 3.87 -2.26
C LEU A 153 2.68 5.13 -1.68
N ASP A 154 4.00 5.22 -1.73
CA ASP A 154 4.77 6.38 -1.26
C ASP A 154 4.36 6.84 0.15
N ASN A 155 4.18 5.85 1.04
CA ASN A 155 3.78 6.05 2.43
C ASN A 155 2.36 6.64 2.62
N LYS A 156 1.56 6.73 1.53
CA LYS A 156 0.14 7.11 1.53
C LYS A 156 -0.73 5.86 1.46
N ILE A 157 -1.76 5.81 2.32
CA ILE A 157 -2.80 4.78 2.29
C ILE A 157 -4.02 5.34 1.56
N GLN A 158 -4.60 4.58 0.64
CA GLN A 158 -5.85 4.93 -0.04
C GLN A 158 -6.75 3.71 -0.17
N ILE A 159 -8.07 3.90 -0.06
CA ILE A 159 -9.06 2.88 -0.39
C ILE A 159 -9.25 2.88 -1.90
N SER A 160 -9.06 1.72 -2.53
CA SER A 160 -9.24 1.54 -3.97
C SER A 160 -10.61 0.93 -4.31
N SER A 161 -11.12 0.06 -3.45
CA SER A 161 -12.45 -0.54 -3.62
C SER A 161 -13.03 -1.08 -2.32
N MET A 162 -14.36 -1.13 -2.24
CA MET A 162 -15.08 -1.98 -1.30
C MET A 162 -15.37 -3.32 -1.98
N LEU A 163 -14.86 -4.40 -1.41
CA LEU A 163 -14.96 -5.75 -1.95
C LEU A 163 -16.22 -6.48 -1.47
N ASP A 164 -16.61 -6.20 -0.22
CA ASP A 164 -17.82 -6.75 0.40
C ASP A 164 -18.48 -5.68 1.27
N LYS A 165 -19.81 -5.64 1.26
CA LYS A 165 -20.60 -4.73 2.10
C LYS A 165 -20.60 -5.13 3.56
N GLY A 166 -20.26 -6.39 3.87
CA GLY A 166 -20.28 -6.92 5.22
C GLY A 166 -21.70 -7.23 5.72
N ASP A 167 -21.75 -7.77 6.94
CA ASP A 167 -22.97 -8.14 7.64
C ASP A 167 -23.54 -6.92 8.35
N THR A 168 -24.65 -6.38 7.86
CA THR A 168 -25.38 -5.28 8.52
C THR A 168 -26.45 -5.82 9.47
N THR A 169 -26.60 -5.19 10.64
CA THR A 169 -27.76 -5.43 11.51
C THR A 169 -29.01 -4.68 11.05
N GLY A 170 -28.89 -3.88 9.99
CA GLY A 170 -29.85 -2.84 9.62
C GLY A 170 -29.89 -1.69 10.62
N PRO A 171 -30.55 -0.58 10.26
CA PRO A 171 -30.75 0.55 11.14
C PRO A 171 -31.76 0.21 12.24
N LYS A 172 -31.36 0.42 13.50
CA LYS A 172 -32.21 0.23 14.69
C LYS A 172 -32.50 1.58 15.34
N PRO A 173 -33.75 1.91 15.70
CA PRO A 173 -34.07 3.13 16.42
C PRO A 173 -33.25 3.28 17.71
N ILE A 174 -32.87 4.51 18.05
CA ILE A 174 -32.28 4.89 19.33
C ILE A 174 -33.28 5.79 20.04
N GLU A 175 -33.74 5.36 21.21
CA GLU A 175 -34.63 6.14 22.10
C GLU A 175 -33.92 7.37 22.70
#